data_AF-A0A7X7V713-F1
#
_entry.id   AF-A0A7X7V713-F1
#
_cell.length_a   1.000
_cell.length_b   1.000
_cell.length_c   1.000
_cell.angle_alpha   90.00
_cell.angle_beta   90.00
_cell.angle_gamma   90.00
#
_symmetry.space_group_name_H-M   'P 1'
#
loop_
_entity.id
_entity.type
_entity.pdbx_description
1 polymer ?
#
loop_
_entity_poly.entity_id
_entity_poly.type
_entity_poly.pdbx_seq_one_letter_code
_entity_poly.pdbx_strand_id
1 'polypeptide(L)' 'MACQAPDGALQDRIDAVLDDFYTLHDTSNDPVLDAVRVAIFVEDAFGVTLAEAEIAPAHLSDRAAVRKTLQRHLAG' A
#
# COMPACT_ATOMS: atom_id res chain seq x y z
N MET A 1 -19.25 23.46 6.42
CA MET A 1 -18.04 23.00 5.69
C MET A 1 -17.10 22.42 6.73
N ALA A 2 -17.12 21.10 6.90
CA ALA A 2 -16.24 20.44 7.84
C ALA A 2 -14.84 20.38 7.23
N CYS A 3 -13.84 20.90 7.94
CA CYS A 3 -12.45 20.63 7.66
C CYS A 3 -12.23 19.13 7.83
N GLN A 4 -12.24 18.37 6.74
CA GLN A 4 -11.79 16.99 6.75
C GLN A 4 -10.33 17.02 7.24
N ALA A 5 -10.04 16.33 8.33
CA ALA A 5 -8.67 16.19 8.81
C ALA A 5 -7.77 15.70 7.65
N PRO A 6 -6.53 16.20 7.52
CA PRO A 6 -5.63 15.82 6.42
C PRO A 6 -5.43 14.30 6.33
N ASP A 7 -5.59 13.59 7.45
CA ASP A 7 -5.48 12.13 7.57
C ASP A 7 -6.59 11.38 6.84
N GLY A 8 -7.82 11.94 6.78
CA GLY A 8 -8.95 11.29 6.10
C GLY A 8 -8.80 11.34 4.58
N ALA A 9 -8.28 12.43 4.03
CA ALA A 9 -8.00 12.56 2.60
C ALA A 9 -6.85 11.65 2.15
N LEU A 10 -5.84 11.45 3.01
CA LEU A 10 -4.73 10.54 2.75
C LEU A 10 -5.21 9.08 2.71
N GLN A 11 -6.07 8.68 3.67
CA GLN A 11 -6.64 7.33 3.68
C GLN A 11 -7.48 7.06 2.43
N ASP A 12 -8.32 8.01 2.02
CA ASP A 12 -9.15 7.89 0.82
C ASP A 12 -8.30 7.72 -0.45
N ARG A 13 -7.20 8.48 -0.56
CA ARG A 13 -6.23 8.34 -1.66
C ARG A 13 -5.54 6.97 -1.66
N ILE A 14 -5.11 6.48 -0.48
CA ILE A 14 -4.49 5.15 -0.39
C ILE A 14 -5.50 4.08 -0.83
N ASP A 15 -6.74 4.18 -0.35
CA ASP A 15 -7.79 3.22 -0.66
C ASP A 15 -8.08 3.18 -2.17
N ALA A 16 -8.22 4.35 -2.81
CA ALA A 16 -8.49 4.46 -4.25
C ALA A 16 -7.36 3.89 -5.12
N VAL A 17 -6.10 4.18 -4.80
CA VAL A 17 -4.94 3.66 -5.56
C VAL A 17 -4.80 2.15 -5.38
N LEU A 18 -5.02 1.63 -4.17
CA LEU A 18 -4.99 0.19 -3.95
C LEU A 18 -6.18 -0.52 -4.63
N ASP A 19 -7.35 0.11 -4.69
CA ASP A 19 -8.52 -0.46 -5.38
C ASP A 19 -8.24 -0.68 -6.88
N ASP A 20 -7.66 0.32 -7.54
CA ASP A 20 -7.24 0.23 -8.94
C ASP A 20 -6.20 -0.88 -9.14
N PHE A 21 -5.18 -0.93 -8.26
CA PHE A 21 -4.17 -1.97 -8.29
C PHE A 21 -4.77 -3.37 -8.15
N TYR A 22 -5.56 -3.64 -7.10
CA TYR A 22 -6.14 -4.97 -6.86
C TYR A 22 -7.23 -5.34 -7.87
N THR A 23 -7.84 -4.36 -8.54
CA THR A 23 -8.77 -4.63 -9.66
C THR A 23 -8.02 -5.11 -10.91
N LEU A 24 -6.82 -4.58 -11.14
CA LEU A 24 -6.00 -4.89 -12.32
C LEU A 24 -5.00 -6.03 -12.06
N HIS A 25 -4.65 -6.27 -10.81
CA HIS A 25 -3.63 -7.22 -10.40
C HIS A 25 -4.19 -8.64 -10.28
N ASP A 26 -3.74 -9.53 -11.16
CA ASP A 26 -3.94 -10.96 -11.02
C ASP A 26 -2.93 -11.50 -9.99
N THR A 27 -3.43 -11.98 -8.86
CA THR A 27 -2.59 -12.50 -7.77
C THR A 27 -1.78 -13.68 -8.29
N SER A 28 -0.45 -13.56 -8.21
CA SER A 28 0.42 -14.64 -8.65
C SER A 28 0.38 -15.79 -7.64
N ASN A 29 0.59 -17.04 -8.08
CA ASN A 29 0.68 -18.19 -7.18
C ASN A 29 1.96 -18.20 -6.31
N ASP A 30 2.78 -17.16 -6.44
CA ASP A 30 4.01 -16.94 -5.67
C ASP A 30 3.83 -15.70 -4.76
N PRO A 31 3.68 -15.90 -3.43
CA PRO A 31 3.37 -14.81 -2.50
C PRO A 31 4.55 -13.86 -2.26
N VAL A 32 5.78 -14.29 -2.54
CA VAL A 32 6.97 -13.44 -2.42
C VAL A 32 7.05 -12.49 -3.61
N LEU A 33 6.83 -13.01 -4.81
CA LEU A 33 6.76 -12.20 -6.02
C LEU A 33 5.62 -11.18 -5.95
N ASP A 34 4.47 -11.58 -5.41
CA ASP A 34 3.32 -10.70 -5.18
C ASP A 34 3.70 -9.54 -4.24
N ALA A 35 4.31 -9.86 -3.10
CA ALA A 35 4.79 -8.86 -2.14
C ALA A 35 5.79 -7.88 -2.77
N VAL A 36 6.74 -8.35 -3.58
CA VAL A 36 7.71 -7.49 -4.27
C VAL A 36 7.02 -6.57 -5.29
N ARG A 37 6.05 -7.07 -6.06
CA ARG A 37 5.28 -6.25 -7.01
C ARG A 37 4.49 -5.15 -6.30
N VAL A 38 3.82 -5.52 -5.20
CA VAL A 38 3.09 -4.57 -4.36
C VAL A 38 4.04 -3.53 -3.80
N ALA A 39 5.21 -3.92 -3.29
CA ALA A 39 6.21 -3.00 -2.77
C ALA A 39 6.64 -1.97 -3.83
N ILE A 40 7.06 -2.44 -5.01
CA ILE A 40 7.47 -1.55 -6.12
C ILE A 40 6.36 -0.58 -6.48
N PHE A 41 5.11 -1.07 -6.58
CA PHE A 41 3.96 -0.22 -6.91
C PHE A 41 3.72 0.86 -5.85
N VAL A 42 3.73 0.51 -4.56
CA VAL A 42 3.44 1.49 -3.52
C VAL A 42 4.59 2.45 -3.27
N GLU A 43 5.84 2.02 -3.46
CA GLU A 43 7.01 2.89 -3.43
C GLU A 43 6.93 3.94 -4.54
N ASP A 44 6.59 3.54 -5.76
CA ASP A 44 6.41 4.45 -6.91
C ASP A 44 5.19 5.37 -6.74
N ALA A 45 4.03 4.83 -6.38
CA ALA A 45 2.77 5.58 -6.31
C ALA A 45 2.72 6.60 -5.17
N PHE A 46 3.40 6.32 -4.05
CA PHE A 46 3.39 7.17 -2.85
C PHE A 46 4.73 7.85 -2.58
N GLY A 47 5.79 7.52 -3.32
CA GLY A 47 7.12 8.10 -3.12
C GLY A 47 7.75 7.67 -1.79
N VAL A 48 7.40 6.48 -1.30
CA VAL A 48 7.96 5.90 -0.05
C VAL A 48 9.07 4.91 -0.40
N THR A 49 9.89 4.55 0.60
CA THR A 49 10.87 3.47 0.48
C THR A 49 10.63 2.48 1.60
N LEU A 50 10.32 1.24 1.24
CA LEU A 50 10.08 0.17 2.20
C LEU A 50 11.40 -0.52 2.53
N ALA A 51 11.60 -0.87 3.81
CA ALA A 51 12.72 -1.71 4.17
C ALA A 51 12.50 -3.15 3.66
N GLU A 52 13.56 -3.89 3.38
CA GLU A 52 13.46 -5.29 2.92
C GLU A 52 12.63 -6.17 3.87
N ALA A 53 12.72 -5.92 5.19
CA ALA A 53 11.89 -6.60 6.19
C ALA A 53 10.38 -6.30 6.08
N GLU A 54 10.01 -5.17 5.47
CA GLU A 54 8.63 -4.77 5.18
C GLU A 54 8.13 -5.33 3.84
N ILE A 55 9.05 -5.69 2.93
CA ILE A 55 8.78 -6.39 1.66
C ILE A 55 8.64 -7.90 1.95
N ALA A 56 7.83 -8.23 2.95
CA ALA A 56 7.51 -9.60 3.29
C ALA A 56 6.03 -9.87 2.96
N PRO A 57 5.68 -11.09 2.53
CA PRO A 57 4.29 -11.47 2.32
C PRO A 57 3.44 -11.17 3.55
N ALA A 58 3.96 -11.33 4.77
CA ALA A 58 3.25 -11.01 6.00
C ALA A 58 2.81 -9.53 6.16
N HIS A 59 3.39 -8.61 5.39
CA HIS A 59 3.11 -7.18 5.44
C HIS A 59 2.43 -6.64 4.18
N LEU A 60 2.46 -7.40 3.08
CA LEU A 60 1.94 -6.99 1.77
C LEU A 60 0.96 -7.99 1.13
N SER A 61 0.53 -9.02 1.87
CA SER A 61 -0.39 -10.07 1.37
C SER A 61 -1.78 -9.54 1.04
N ASP A 62 -2.23 -8.50 1.75
CA ASP A 62 -3.59 -8.00 1.63
C ASP A 62 -3.64 -6.48 1.73
N ARG A 63 -4.68 -5.91 1.13
CA ARG A 63 -4.96 -4.46 1.11
C ARG A 63 -4.85 -3.82 2.49
N ALA A 64 -5.36 -4.47 3.54
CA ALA A 64 -5.33 -3.95 4.90
C ALA A 64 -3.91 -3.87 5.47
N ALA A 65 -3.05 -4.84 5.14
CA ALA A 65 -1.66 -4.87 5.57
C ALA A 65 -0.86 -3.77 4.87
N VAL A 66 -1.01 -3.66 3.54
CA VAL A 66 -0.39 -2.61 2.73
C VAL A 66 -0.79 -1.22 3.23
N ARG A 67 -2.09 -0.99 3.48
CA ARG A 67 -2.59 0.28 4.02
C ARG A 67 -1.94 0.62 5.36
N LYS A 68 -1.78 -0.36 6.25
CA LYS A 68 -1.15 -0.15 7.57
C LYS A 68 0.33 0.19 7.43
N THR A 69 1.04 -0.45 6.49
CA THR A 69 2.44 -0.14 6.18
C THR A 69 2.56 1.29 5.65
N LEU A 70 1.75 1.67 4.66
CA LEU A 70 1.77 3.03 4.10
C LEU A 70 1.42 4.11 5.12
N GLN A 71 0.44 3.86 5.99
CA GLN A 71 0.10 4.79 7.07
C GLN A 71 1.27 5.05 8.02
N ARG A 72 2.14 4.06 8.27
CA ARG A 72 3.33 4.28 9.11
C ARG A 72 4.38 5.16 8.42
N HIS A 73 4.56 4.98 7.11
CA HIS A 73 5.53 5.73 6.32
C HIS A 73 5.07 7.16 5.99
N LEU A 74 3.77 7.37 5.83
CA LEU A 74 3.20 8.67 5.45
C LEU A 74 2.78 9.54 6.64
N ALA A 75 2.71 8.97 7.85
CA ALA A 75 2.45 9.71 9.09
C ALA A 75 3.73 10.08 9.87
N GLY A 76 4.89 9.60 9.42
CA GLY A 76 6.22 9.97 9.94
C GLY A 76 6.83 11.13 9.18
#